data_AF-A0A9D6Q3I6-F1
#
_entry.id   AF-A0A9D6Q3I6-F1
#
_cell.length_a   1.000
_cell.length_b   1.000
_cell.length_c   1.000
_cell.angle_alpha   90.00
_cell.angle_beta   90.00
_cell.angle_gamma   90.00
#
_symmetry.space_group_name_H-M   'P 1'
#
loop_
_entity.id
_entity.type
_entity.pdbx_description
1 polymer ?
#
loop_
_entity_poly.entity_id
_entity_poly.type
_entity_poly.pdbx_seq_one_letter_code
_entity_poly.pdbx_strand_id
1 'polypeptide(L)' 'MSQIDRIKEPIGWLKVVFGGLIAIDVSLVAWLAQNFRTADFSLIVLSVIAVAGTTIAIIGVNHSAFRRMAKLEKP' A
#
# COMPACT_ATOMS: atom_id res chain seq x y z
N MET A 1 -24.97 6.05 -15.90
CA MET A 1 -24.01 6.19 -14.79
C MET A 1 -23.43 7.58 -14.84
N SER A 2 -23.55 8.33 -13.73
CA SER A 2 -23.03 9.69 -13.67
C SER A 2 -21.50 9.66 -13.78
N GLN A 3 -20.87 10.72 -14.30
CA GLN A 3 -19.40 10.80 -14.34
C GLN A 3 -18.79 10.57 -12.94
N ILE A 4 -19.50 10.98 -11.89
CA ILE A 4 -19.11 10.85 -10.49
C ILE A 4 -19.01 9.37 -10.06
N ASP A 5 -19.91 8.50 -10.51
CA ASP A 5 -19.88 7.07 -10.14
C ASP A 5 -18.68 6.35 -10.74
N ARG A 6 -18.32 6.69 -11.99
CA ARG A 6 -17.11 6.16 -12.66
C ARG A 6 -15.81 6.57 -11.99
N ILE A 7 -15.81 7.66 -11.21
CA ILE A 7 -14.63 8.17 -10.51
C ILE A 7 -14.55 7.58 -9.09
N LYS A 8 -15.70 7.36 -8.43
CA LYS A 8 -15.75 6.78 -7.09
C LYS A 8 -15.29 5.32 -7.05
N GLU A 9 -15.57 4.54 -8.08
CA GLU A 9 -15.19 3.12 -8.16
C GLU A 9 -13.68 2.86 -8.07
N PRO A 10 -12.81 3.47 -8.92
CA PRO A 10 -11.37 3.26 -8.84
C PRO A 10 -10.76 3.82 -7.54
N ILE A 11 -11.35 4.88 -6.96
CA ILE A 11 -10.92 5.42 -5.66
C ILE A 11 -11.29 4.46 -4.52
N GLY A 12 -12.48 3.84 -4.58
CA GLY A 12 -12.92 2.83 -3.63
C GLY A 12 -11.99 1.61 -3.63
N TRP A 13 -11.67 1.09 -4.81
CA TRP A 13 -10.68 0.02 -4.97
C TRP A 13 -9.31 0.39 -4.41
N LEU A 14 -8.87 1.63 -4.64
CA LEU A 14 -7.59 2.10 -4.12
C LEU A 14 -7.53 2.10 -2.60
N LYS A 15 -8.61 2.55 -1.94
CA LYS A 15 -8.70 2.57 -0.47
C LYS A 15 -8.59 1.17 0.12
N VAL A 16 -9.22 0.17 -0.52
CA VAL A 16 -9.13 -1.23 -0.09
C VAL A 16 -7.70 -1.75 -0.22
N VAL A 17 -7.04 -1.50 -1.35
CA VAL A 17 -5.64 -1.90 -1.56
C VAL A 17 -4.71 -1.22 -0.56
N PHE A 18 -4.93 0.06 -0.28
CA PHE A 18 -4.15 0.81 0.71
C PHE A 18 -4.31 0.23 2.12
N GLY A 19 -5.55 -0.07 2.53
CA GLY A 19 -5.82 -0.73 3.80
C GLY A 19 -5.17 -2.11 3.91
N GLY A 20 -5.20 -2.90 2.83
CA GLY A 20 -4.53 -4.20 2.77
C GLY A 20 -3.02 -4.08 2.92
N LEU A 21 -2.39 -3.12 2.23
CA LEU A 21 -0.95 -2.90 2.34
C LEU A 21 -0.54 -2.46 3.75
N ILE A 22 -1.30 -1.58 4.40
CA ILE A 22 -1.07 -1.21 5.80
C ILE A 22 -1.17 -2.44 6.72
N ALA A 23 -2.18 -3.29 6.53
CA ALA A 23 -2.35 -4.49 7.34
C ALA A 23 -1.16 -5.45 7.19
N ILE A 24 -0.63 -5.61 5.96
CA ILE A 24 0.56 -6.41 5.69
C ILE A 24 1.79 -5.81 6.38
N ASP A 25 1.99 -4.48 6.28
CA ASP A 25 3.10 -3.79 6.94
C ASP A 25 3.07 -3.94 8.46
N VAL A 26 1.92 -3.69 9.08
CA VAL A 26 1.74 -3.85 10.53
C VAL A 26 2.00 -5.30 10.95
N SER A 27 1.55 -6.27 10.15
CA SER A 27 1.78 -7.70 10.42
C SER A 27 3.26 -8.08 10.33
N LEU A 28 3.97 -7.58 9.31
CA LEU A 28 5.42 -7.79 9.16
C LEU A 28 6.21 -7.18 10.32
N VAL A 29 5.88 -5.94 10.69
CA VAL A 29 6.50 -5.26 11.84
C VAL A 29 6.22 -6.00 13.15
N ALA A 30 4.98 -6.46 13.35
CA ALA A 30 4.61 -7.23 14.54
C ALA A 30 5.34 -8.58 14.61
N TRP A 31 5.49 -9.27 13.47
CA TRP A 31 6.24 -10.53 13.40
C TRP A 31 7.73 -10.30 13.68
N LEU A 32 8.31 -9.24 13.11
CA LEU A 32 9.70 -8.87 13.35
C LEU A 32 9.94 -8.52 14.82
N ALA A 33 9.06 -7.72 15.43
CA ALA A 33 9.16 -7.36 16.85
C ALA A 33 9.06 -8.58 17.79
N GLN A 34 8.37 -9.64 17.39
CA GLN A 34 8.29 -10.88 18.16
C GLN A 34 9.52 -11.78 17.96
N ASN A 35 10.08 -11.81 16.74
CA ASN A 35 11.10 -12.78 16.36
C ASN A 35 12.51 -12.20 16.18
N PHE A 36 12.73 -10.89 16.39
CA PHE A 36 14.03 -10.25 16.12
C PHE A 36 15.21 -10.83 16.92
N ARG A 37 14.96 -11.49 18.07
CA ARG A 37 15.99 -12.11 18.90
C ARG A 37 16.34 -13.54 18.52
N THR A 38 15.44 -14.23 17.84
CA THR A 38 15.54 -15.66 17.51
C THR A 38 15.62 -15.93 16.01
N ALA A 39 15.24 -14.94 15.19
CA ALA A 39 15.27 -15.06 13.74
C ALA A 39 16.67 -14.81 13.18
N ASP A 40 17.01 -15.59 12.15
CA ASP A 40 18.22 -15.40 11.37
C ASP A 40 18.28 -14.02 10.72
N PHE A 41 19.49 -13.47 10.60
CA PHE A 41 19.74 -12.16 9.99
C PHE A 41 19.14 -12.03 8.59
N SER A 42 19.08 -13.12 7.82
CA SER A 42 18.45 -13.19 6.49
C SER A 42 16.94 -12.90 6.53
N LEU A 43 16.22 -13.38 7.55
CA LEU A 43 14.79 -13.12 7.72
C LEU A 43 14.54 -11.66 8.11
N ILE A 44 15.41 -11.06 8.92
CA ILE A 44 15.34 -9.64 9.27
C ILE A 44 15.52 -8.78 8.01
N VAL A 45 16.53 -9.06 7.20
CA VAL A 45 16.78 -8.34 5.93
C VAL A 45 15.61 -8.51 4.97
N LEU A 46 15.07 -9.71 4.82
CA LEU A 46 13.90 -9.97 3.97
C LEU A 46 12.67 -9.19 4.45
N SER A 47 12.46 -9.11 5.76
CA SER A 47 11.34 -8.37 6.36
C SER A 47 11.46 -6.86 6.08
N VAL A 48 12.66 -6.30 6.17
CA VAL A 48 12.93 -4.89 5.84
C VAL A 48 12.70 -4.63 4.35
N ILE A 49 13.16 -5.53 3.47
CA ILE A 49 12.91 -5.43 2.02
C ILE A 49 11.41 -5.52 1.72
N ALA A 50 10.69 -6.43 2.39
CA ALA A 50 9.26 -6.57 2.23
C ALA A 50 8.51 -5.28 2.59
N VAL A 51 8.82 -4.68 3.75
CA VAL A 51 8.24 -3.40 4.22
C VAL A 51 8.58 -2.25 3.27
N ALA A 52 9.82 -2.18 2.77
CA ALA A 52 10.21 -1.18 1.79
C ALA A 52 9.44 -1.35 0.47
N GLY A 53 9.26 -2.60 0.02
CA GLY A 53 8.53 -2.94 -1.19
C GLY A 53 7.04 -2.61 -1.11
N THR A 54 6.38 -2.96 0.00
CA THR A 54 4.99 -2.59 0.27
C THR A 54 4.84 -1.07 0.35
N THR A 55 5.76 -0.36 1.01
CA THR A 55 5.74 1.11 1.06
C THR A 55 5.84 1.74 -0.34
N ILE A 56 6.73 1.25 -1.21
CA ILE A 56 6.85 1.72 -2.59
C ILE A 56 5.57 1.41 -3.38
N ALA A 57 4.98 0.22 -3.19
CA ALA A 57 3.71 -0.15 -3.81
C ALA A 57 2.57 0.79 -3.37
N ILE A 58 2.50 1.11 -2.07
CA ILE A 58 1.57 2.09 -1.51
C ILE A 58 1.72 3.45 -2.21
N ILE A 59 2.96 3.94 -2.33
CA ILE A 59 3.25 5.24 -2.97
C ILE A 59 2.86 5.21 -4.46
N GLY A 60 3.17 4.13 -5.18
CA GLY A 60 2.83 3.98 -6.60
C GLY A 60 1.32 3.92 -6.84
N VAL A 61 0.60 3.20 -5.99
CA VAL A 61 -0.87 3.12 -5.98
C VAL A 61 -1.46 4.50 -5.69
N ASN A 62 -0.98 5.19 -4.64
CA ASN A 62 -1.41 6.54 -4.30
C ASN A 62 -1.19 7.54 -5.45
N HIS A 63 -0.03 7.50 -6.09
CA HIS A 63 0.31 8.39 -7.19
C HIS A 63 -0.50 8.07 -8.46
N SER A 64 -0.83 6.79 -8.71
CA SER A 64 -1.72 6.38 -9.80
C SER A 64 -3.13 6.93 -9.62
N ALA A 65 -3.64 6.93 -8.39
CA ALA A 65 -4.94 7.52 -8.08
C ALA A 65 -4.94 9.03 -8.24
N PHE A 66 -3.89 9.71 -7.76
CA PHE A 66 -3.75 11.16 -7.91
C PHE A 66 -3.69 11.57 -9.38
N ARG A 67 -2.98 10.82 -10.23
CA ARG A 67 -2.95 11.06 -11.69
C ARG A 67 -4.31 10.84 -12.36
N ARG A 68 -5.10 9.88 -11.89
CA ARG A 68 -6.46 9.66 -12.40
C ARG A 68 -7.39 10.79 -11.98
N MET A 69 -7.32 11.25 -10.73
CA MET A 69 -8.09 12.39 -10.24
C MET A 69 -7.69 13.70 -10.94
N ALA A 70 -6.39 13.97 -11.12
CA ALA A 70 -5.89 15.19 -11.77
C ALA A 70 -6.23 15.26 -13.28
N LYS A 71 -6.46 14.13 -13.96
CA LYS A 71 -6.97 14.12 -15.34
C LYS A 71 -8.46 14.47 -15.42
N LEU A 72 -9.20 14.34 -14.32
CA LEU A 72 -10.64 14.61 -14.25
C LEU A 72 -10.95 16.04 -13.75
N GLU A 73 -9.95 16.73 -13.18
CA GLU A 73 -10.05 18.11 -12.70
C GLU A 73 -9.71 19.15 -13.77
N LYS A 74 -9.24 18.72 -14.96
CA LYS A 74 -9.08 19.66 -16.08
C LYS A 74 -10.46 19.96 -16.70
N PRO A 75 -10.90 21.23 -16.67
CA PRO A 75 -12.19 21.66 -17.21
C PRO A 75 -12.28 21.49 -18.73
#